data_AF-A0A1G9ZD69-F1
#
_entry.id   AF-A0A1G9ZD69-F1
#
_cell.length_a   1.000
_cell.length_b   1.000
_cell.length_c   1.000
_cell.angle_alpha   90.00
_cell.angle_beta   90.00
_cell.angle_gamma   90.00
#
_symmetry.space_group_name_H-M   'P 1'
#
loop_
_entity.id
_entity.type
_entity.pdbx_description
1 polymer ?
#
loop_
_entity_poly.entity_id
_entity_poly.type
_entity_poly.pdbx_seq_one_letter_code
_entity_poly.pdbx_strand_id
1 'polypeptide(L)'
;MEAAAPDIERGSASPEPLPDNLVRDMDRDALSRLVRDVNDDGRGVSYQAMADRAEAAGHPLSKPYFQKLATNAVTQAPNPERLRGIAAGLQKPLPVVQRAAAQQYLEYEATELAGYDEDIRVIVAHLAGMEKTERRRWQAMIEADERTKRDHEG
;
A
#
# COMPACT_ATOMS: atom_id res chain seq x y z
N MET A 1 -27.29 43.33 33.84
CA MET A 1 -26.31 43.74 32.82
C MET A 1 -25.44 42.52 32.58
N GLU A 2 -25.76 41.79 31.53
CA GLU A 2 -25.18 40.50 31.17
C GLU A 2 -24.02 40.76 30.20
N ALA A 3 -22.81 40.30 30.55
CA ALA A 3 -21.64 40.43 29.71
C ALA A 3 -21.58 39.26 28.73
N ALA A 4 -21.71 39.55 27.43
CA ALA A 4 -21.57 38.56 26.37
C ALA A 4 -20.09 38.19 26.15
N ALA A 5 -19.80 36.89 26.10
CA ALA A 5 -18.50 36.34 25.74
C ALA A 5 -18.32 36.35 24.20
N PRO A 6 -17.09 36.54 23.68
CA PRO A 6 -16.85 36.44 22.25
C PRO A 6 -16.75 34.97 21.81
N ASP A 7 -17.45 34.70 20.71
CA ASP A 7 -17.50 33.44 19.98
C ASP A 7 -16.14 33.20 19.28
N ILE A 8 -15.45 32.11 19.62
CA ILE A 8 -14.25 31.68 18.90
C ILE A 8 -14.71 30.71 17.82
N GLU A 9 -14.87 31.24 16.60
CA GLU A 9 -15.01 30.42 15.40
C GLU A 9 -13.79 29.51 15.27
N ARG A 10 -14.00 28.22 15.55
CA ARG A 10 -13.05 27.16 15.24
C ARG A 10 -13.07 26.96 13.72
N GLY A 11 -12.28 27.76 13.01
CA GLY A 11 -11.96 27.52 11.62
C GLY A 11 -11.31 26.16 11.46
N SER A 12 -12.08 25.20 10.94
CA SER A 12 -11.59 23.92 10.44
C SER A 12 -10.68 24.20 9.25
N ALA A 13 -9.37 24.33 9.50
CA ALA A 13 -8.37 24.30 8.46
C ALA A 13 -8.42 22.92 7.79
N SER A 14 -8.98 22.84 6.59
CA SER A 14 -8.81 21.70 5.70
C SER A 14 -7.31 21.44 5.54
N PRO A 15 -6.84 20.18 5.54
CA PRO A 15 -5.44 19.88 5.26
C PRO A 15 -5.09 20.47 3.89
N GLU A 16 -4.08 21.35 3.83
CA GLU A 16 -3.58 21.82 2.54
C GLU A 16 -3.16 20.60 1.70
N PRO A 17 -3.53 20.55 0.40
CA PRO A 17 -3.11 19.47 -0.46
C PRO A 17 -1.58 19.42 -0.50
N LEU A 18 -1.02 18.24 -0.26
CA LEU A 18 0.42 18.03 -0.25
C LEU A 18 1.02 18.42 -1.62
N PRO A 19 2.23 19.01 -1.65
CA PRO A 19 2.84 19.42 -2.90
C PRO A 19 3.14 18.21 -3.79
N ASP A 20 2.90 18.34 -5.11
CA ASP A 20 2.90 17.26 -6.10
C ASP A 20 4.18 16.41 -6.13
N ASN A 21 5.33 17.01 -5.83
CA ASN A 21 6.61 16.31 -5.74
C ASN A 21 6.65 15.34 -4.55
N LEU A 22 6.05 15.72 -3.42
CA LEU A 22 5.96 14.89 -2.22
C LEU A 22 5.03 13.69 -2.46
N VAL A 23 3.93 13.91 -3.19
CA VAL A 23 3.00 12.83 -3.58
C VAL A 23 3.71 11.82 -4.50
N ARG A 24 4.43 12.29 -5.52
CA ARG A 24 5.22 11.42 -6.42
C ARG A 24 6.34 10.67 -5.70
N ASP A 25 7.02 11.31 -4.74
CA ASP A 25 8.06 10.66 -3.94
C ASP A 25 7.46 9.63 -2.97
N MET A 26 6.25 9.87 -2.46
CA MET A 26 5.47 8.92 -1.69
C MET A 26 4.96 7.73 -2.54
N ASP A 27 4.74 7.89 -3.84
CA ASP A 27 4.40 6.77 -4.71
C ASP A 27 5.63 5.90 -5.05
N ARG A 28 6.82 6.52 -5.06
CA ARG A 28 8.09 5.88 -5.44
C ARG A 28 8.84 5.23 -4.30
N ASP A 29 8.33 5.24 -3.07
CA ASP A 29 9.03 4.70 -1.89
C ASP A 29 8.35 3.47 -1.25
N ALA A 30 7.57 2.74 -2.05
CA ALA A 30 6.72 1.64 -1.59
C ALA A 30 7.43 0.56 -0.75
N LEU A 31 8.62 0.09 -1.15
CA LEU A 31 9.38 -0.89 -0.37
C LEU A 31 9.98 -0.25 0.89
N SER A 32 10.51 0.96 0.77
CA SER A 32 11.04 1.74 1.90
C SER A 32 9.98 1.98 2.97
N ARG A 33 8.74 2.30 2.55
CA ARG A 33 7.58 2.45 3.44
C ARG A 33 7.21 1.16 4.13
N LEU A 34 7.17 0.04 3.41
CA LEU A 34 6.89 -1.28 4.00
C LEU A 34 7.83 -1.60 5.17
N VAL A 35 9.12 -1.24 5.04
CA VAL A 35 10.11 -1.41 6.12
C VAL A 35 9.82 -0.49 7.30
N ARG A 36 9.49 0.78 7.04
CA ARG A 36 9.13 1.75 8.09
C ARG A 36 7.86 1.37 8.84
N ASP A 37 6.83 0.89 8.13
CA ASP A 37 5.56 0.45 8.72
C ASP A 37 5.77 -0.70 9.71
N VAL A 38 6.65 -1.65 9.39
CA VAL A 38 6.99 -2.76 10.29
C VAL A 38 7.84 -2.29 11.48
N ASN A 39 8.69 -1.28 11.27
CA ASN A 39 9.44 -0.64 12.36
C ASN A 39 8.54 0.26 13.24
N ASP A 40 7.39 0.72 12.73
CA ASP A 40 6.43 1.64 13.38
C ASP A 40 7.15 2.80 14.12
N ASP A 41 8.03 3.48 13.39
CA ASP A 41 8.91 4.55 13.90
C ASP A 41 9.68 4.20 15.19
N GLY A 42 10.06 2.92 15.32
CA GLY A 42 10.82 2.38 16.44
C GLY A 42 9.96 1.81 17.59
N ARG A 43 8.63 1.89 17.49
CA ARG A 43 7.70 1.24 18.43
C ARG A 43 7.36 -0.20 18.02
N GLY A 44 7.62 -0.53 16.75
CA GLY A 44 7.41 -1.83 16.16
C GLY A 44 8.66 -2.72 16.22
N VAL A 45 8.87 -3.50 15.16
CA VAL A 45 9.99 -4.45 15.10
C VAL A 45 11.26 -3.68 14.78
N SER A 46 12.25 -3.75 15.68
CA SER A 46 13.55 -3.12 15.41
C SER A 46 14.25 -3.72 14.16
N TYR A 47 15.07 -2.92 13.50
CA TYR A 47 15.89 -3.39 12.36
C TYR A 47 16.83 -4.56 12.72
N GLN A 48 17.23 -4.67 14.00
CA GLN A 48 18.00 -5.83 14.45
C GLN A 48 17.13 -7.09 14.42
N ALA A 49 15.92 -7.02 14.97
CA ALA A 49 15.00 -8.15 14.96
C ALA A 49 14.60 -8.56 13.53
N MET A 50 14.51 -7.62 12.58
CA MET A 50 14.33 -7.94 11.16
C MET A 50 15.53 -8.71 10.57
N ALA A 51 16.75 -8.29 10.90
CA ALA A 51 17.97 -8.97 10.49
C ALA A 51 18.04 -10.41 11.05
N ASP A 52 17.76 -10.56 12.34
CA ASP A 52 17.76 -11.87 13.02
C ASP A 52 16.74 -12.84 12.40
N ARG A 53 15.55 -12.34 12.02
CA ARG A 53 14.52 -13.14 11.33
C ARG A 53 14.95 -13.56 9.92
N ALA A 54 15.60 -12.65 9.19
CA ALA A 54 16.10 -12.95 7.85
C ALA A 54 17.20 -14.03 7.91
N GLU A 55 18.09 -13.94 8.89
CA GLU A 55 19.12 -14.95 9.17
C GLU A 55 18.51 -16.29 9.57
N ALA A 56 17.55 -16.31 10.50
CA ALA A 56 16.85 -17.53 10.92
C ALA A 56 16.12 -18.24 9.76
N ALA A 57 15.71 -17.50 8.73
CA ALA A 57 15.09 -18.03 7.52
C ALA A 57 16.10 -18.46 6.43
N GLY A 58 17.41 -18.37 6.68
CA GLY A 58 18.45 -18.74 5.72
C GLY A 58 18.72 -17.68 4.64
N HIS A 59 18.28 -16.44 4.85
CA HIS A 59 18.46 -15.33 3.91
C HIS A 59 19.05 -14.10 4.65
N PRO A 60 20.31 -14.19 5.11
CA PRO A 60 20.89 -13.20 6.01
C PRO A 60 20.93 -11.80 5.35
N LEU A 61 20.39 -10.82 6.08
CA LEU A 61 20.45 -9.41 5.74
C LEU A 61 20.88 -8.62 6.98
N SER A 62 21.79 -7.68 6.79
CA SER A 62 22.32 -6.92 7.90
C SER A 62 21.34 -5.83 8.37
N LYS A 63 21.36 -5.52 9.66
CA LYS A 63 20.63 -4.36 10.23
C LYS A 63 20.88 -3.05 9.45
N PRO A 64 22.12 -2.68 9.08
CA PRO A 64 22.38 -1.49 8.27
C PRO A 64 21.68 -1.51 6.91
N TYR A 65 21.43 -2.69 6.34
CA TYR A 65 20.71 -2.82 5.08
C TYR A 65 19.23 -2.44 5.23
N PHE A 66 18.56 -2.93 6.29
CA PHE A 66 17.18 -2.51 6.62
C PHE A 66 17.08 -1.02 6.91
N GLN A 67 18.05 -0.45 7.62
CA GLN A 67 18.11 1.00 7.84
C GLN A 67 18.22 1.80 6.54
N LYS A 68 19.10 1.38 5.63
CA LYS A 68 19.24 2.01 4.32
C LYS A 68 17.97 1.90 3.46
N LEU A 69 17.28 0.77 3.52
CA LEU A 69 15.97 0.62 2.86
C LEU A 69 14.96 1.59 3.46
N ALA A 70 14.84 1.64 4.78
CA ALA A 70 13.88 2.53 5.47
C ALA A 70 14.10 4.02 5.13
N THR A 71 15.34 4.45 4.92
CA THR A 71 15.67 5.83 4.52
C THR A 71 15.70 6.04 3.01
N ASN A 72 15.21 5.09 2.22
CA ASN A 72 15.27 5.12 0.75
C ASN A 72 16.68 5.36 0.17
N ALA A 73 17.73 4.94 0.88
CA ALA A 73 19.13 5.12 0.48
C ALA A 73 19.66 3.98 -0.40
N VAL A 74 18.85 2.95 -0.63
CA VAL A 74 19.16 1.87 -1.58
C VAL A 74 18.70 2.33 -2.97
N THR A 75 19.64 2.58 -3.87
CA THR A 75 19.37 3.13 -5.21
C THR A 75 19.14 2.07 -6.29
N GLN A 76 19.49 0.81 -6.03
CA GLN A 76 19.32 -0.29 -6.96
C GLN A 76 18.34 -1.32 -6.40
N ALA A 77 17.52 -1.89 -7.30
CA ALA A 77 16.57 -2.94 -6.94
C ALA A 77 17.27 -4.10 -6.21
N PRO A 78 16.75 -4.54 -5.04
CA PRO A 78 17.26 -5.75 -4.39
C PRO A 78 17.09 -6.98 -5.30
N ASN A 79 18.11 -7.84 -5.34
CA ASN A 79 18.06 -9.09 -6.10
C ASN A 79 17.07 -10.10 -5.46
N PRO A 80 16.71 -11.21 -6.13
CA PRO A 80 15.73 -12.17 -5.62
C PRO A 80 16.06 -12.75 -4.23
N GLU A 81 17.34 -12.98 -3.93
CA GLU A 81 17.78 -13.48 -2.62
C GLU A 81 17.54 -12.44 -1.51
N ARG A 82 17.92 -11.19 -1.75
CA ARG A 82 17.64 -10.08 -0.84
C ARG A 82 16.15 -9.86 -0.65
N LEU A 83 15.33 -10.01 -1.68
CA LEU A 83 13.87 -9.91 -1.56
C LEU A 83 13.29 -10.99 -0.64
N ARG A 84 13.84 -12.22 -0.66
CA ARG A 84 13.46 -13.27 0.32
C ARG A 84 13.89 -12.91 1.74
N GLY A 85 15.10 -12.37 1.92
CA GLY A 85 15.56 -11.89 3.22
C GLY A 85 14.69 -10.75 3.75
N ILE A 86 14.29 -9.81 2.90
CA ILE A 86 13.40 -8.71 3.27
C ILE A 86 12.02 -9.26 3.68
N ALA A 87 11.45 -10.18 2.89
CA ALA A 87 10.18 -10.83 3.20
C ALA A 87 10.21 -11.56 4.55
N ALA A 88 11.29 -12.30 4.82
CA ALA A 88 11.49 -12.98 6.10
C ALA A 88 11.64 -11.98 7.26
N GLY A 89 12.47 -10.95 7.10
CA GLY A 89 12.69 -9.93 8.12
C GLY A 89 11.41 -9.16 8.50
N LEU A 90 10.62 -8.82 7.49
CA LEU A 90 9.34 -8.11 7.64
C LEU A 90 8.17 -9.02 8.02
N GLN A 91 8.35 -10.34 7.95
CA GLN A 91 7.27 -11.34 8.09
C GLN A 91 6.09 -11.05 7.16
N LYS A 92 6.39 -10.71 5.90
CA LYS A 92 5.39 -10.46 4.84
C LYS A 92 5.54 -11.50 3.73
N PRO A 93 4.46 -11.84 3.00
CA PRO A 93 4.57 -12.72 1.84
C PRO A 93 5.54 -12.15 0.79
N LEU A 94 6.39 -13.01 0.22
CA LEU A 94 7.35 -12.62 -0.83
C LEU A 94 6.71 -11.83 -2.00
N PRO A 95 5.51 -12.20 -2.51
CA PRO A 95 4.86 -11.45 -3.58
C PRO A 95 4.54 -9.98 -3.21
N VAL A 96 4.23 -9.69 -1.94
CA VAL A 96 3.95 -8.32 -1.47
C VAL A 96 5.22 -7.48 -1.52
N VAL A 97 6.34 -8.05 -1.05
CA VAL A 97 7.66 -7.39 -1.07
C VAL A 97 8.15 -7.17 -2.51
N GLN A 98 7.95 -8.17 -3.39
CA GLN A 98 8.30 -8.07 -4.81
C GLN A 98 7.52 -6.97 -5.51
N ARG A 99 6.21 -6.86 -5.26
CA ARG A 99 5.37 -5.79 -5.81
C ARG A 99 5.85 -4.41 -5.36
N ALA A 100 6.10 -4.25 -4.07
CA ALA A 100 6.61 -2.98 -3.52
C ALA A 100 7.98 -2.61 -4.12
N ALA A 101 8.87 -3.59 -4.31
CA ALA A 101 10.14 -3.38 -4.98
C ALA A 101 9.98 -3.00 -6.46
N ALA A 102 9.04 -3.62 -7.17
CA ALA A 102 8.75 -3.32 -8.57
C ALA A 102 8.20 -1.90 -8.74
N GLN A 103 7.28 -1.48 -7.87
CA GLN A 103 6.75 -0.11 -7.84
C GLN A 103 7.87 0.93 -7.62
N GLN A 104 8.73 0.70 -6.63
CA GLN A 104 9.77 1.66 -6.25
C GLN A 104 10.93 1.76 -7.27
N TYR A 105 11.40 0.63 -7.81
CA TYR A 105 12.64 0.62 -8.60
C TYR A 105 12.44 0.51 -10.10
N LEU A 106 11.28 0.01 -10.54
CA LEU A 106 11.02 -0.25 -11.95
C LEU A 106 9.88 0.64 -12.49
N GLU A 107 9.34 1.54 -11.66
CA GLU A 107 8.10 2.28 -11.93
C GLU A 107 6.98 1.34 -12.40
N TYR A 108 7.03 0.07 -11.95
CA TYR A 108 6.10 -0.97 -12.35
C TYR A 108 4.85 -0.84 -11.50
N GLU A 109 3.84 -0.17 -12.04
CA GLU A 109 2.47 -0.32 -11.58
C GLU A 109 1.95 -1.68 -12.05
N ALA A 110 1.37 -2.47 -11.14
CA ALA A 110 0.72 -3.72 -11.50
C ALA A 110 -0.40 -3.42 -12.50
N THR A 111 -0.11 -3.64 -13.78
CA THR A 111 -0.94 -3.25 -14.93
C THR A 111 -2.21 -4.09 -15.09
N GLU A 112 -2.50 -5.01 -14.17
CA GLU A 112 -3.77 -5.75 -14.15
C GLU A 112 -4.99 -4.83 -13.93
N LEU A 113 -4.78 -3.59 -13.45
CA LEU A 113 -5.85 -2.57 -13.31
C LEU A 113 -5.59 -1.24 -14.02
N ALA A 114 -4.44 -1.06 -14.68
CA ALA A 114 -4.08 0.20 -15.33
C ALA A 114 -4.94 0.52 -16.57
N GLY A 115 -5.67 -0.46 -17.11
CA GLY A 115 -6.66 -0.26 -18.18
C GLY A 115 -8.03 0.21 -17.70
N TYR A 116 -8.20 0.43 -16.39
CA TYR A 116 -9.47 0.79 -15.78
C TYR A 116 -9.40 2.18 -15.14
N ASP A 117 -10.44 2.98 -15.37
CA ASP A 117 -10.64 4.27 -14.71
C ASP A 117 -10.69 4.10 -13.18
N GLU A 118 -10.38 5.18 -12.45
CA GLU A 118 -10.28 5.19 -10.98
C GLU A 118 -11.52 4.57 -10.30
N ASP A 119 -12.71 4.84 -10.82
CA ASP A 119 -13.98 4.32 -10.29
C ASP A 119 -14.04 2.79 -10.33
N ILE A 120 -13.52 2.18 -11.40
CA ILE A 120 -13.48 0.73 -11.54
C ILE A 120 -12.43 0.12 -10.60
N ARG A 121 -11.31 0.82 -10.35
CA ARG A 121 -10.31 0.37 -9.38
C ARG A 121 -10.88 0.32 -7.97
N VAL A 122 -11.65 1.34 -7.58
CA VAL A 122 -12.36 1.38 -6.28
C VAL A 122 -13.33 0.21 -6.14
N ILE A 123 -14.09 -0.10 -7.20
CA ILE A 123 -15.03 -1.23 -7.22
C ILE A 123 -14.28 -2.56 -7.08
N VAL A 124 -13.21 -2.78 -7.84
CA VAL A 124 -12.43 -4.03 -7.76
C VAL A 124 -11.77 -4.20 -6.39
N ALA A 125 -11.21 -3.13 -5.81
CA ALA A 125 -10.63 -3.15 -4.47
C ALA A 125 -11.68 -3.52 -3.41
N HIS A 126 -12.89 -2.96 -3.52
CA HIS A 126 -13.99 -3.26 -2.60
C HIS A 126 -14.45 -4.71 -2.71
N LEU A 127 -14.60 -5.25 -3.93
CA LEU A 127 -15.00 -6.64 -4.17
C LEU A 127 -13.92 -7.65 -3.75
N ALA A 128 -12.64 -7.29 -3.83
CA ALA A 128 -11.54 -8.15 -3.40
C ALA A 128 -11.59 -8.44 -1.89
N GLY A 129 -12.05 -7.47 -1.09
CA GLY A 129 -12.21 -7.58 0.36
C GLY A 129 -13.47 -8.33 0.83
N MET A 130 -14.40 -8.66 -0.07
CA MET A 130 -15.64 -9.36 0.28
C MET A 130 -15.48 -10.87 0.40
N GLU A 131 -16.30 -11.45 1.27
CA GLU A 131 -16.50 -12.90 1.36
C GLU A 131 -17.04 -13.48 0.04
N LYS A 132 -16.67 -14.73 -0.26
CA LYS A 132 -16.97 -15.36 -1.56
C LYS A 132 -18.49 -15.43 -1.85
N THR A 133 -19.30 -15.60 -0.81
CA THR A 133 -20.77 -15.65 -0.89
C THR A 133 -21.37 -14.29 -1.24
N GLU A 134 -20.83 -13.22 -0.68
CA GLU A 134 -21.25 -11.85 -0.93
C GLU A 134 -20.87 -11.40 -2.35
N ARG A 135 -19.65 -11.74 -2.78
CA ARG A 135 -19.18 -11.48 -4.16
C ARG A 135 -20.04 -12.15 -5.22
N ARG A 136 -20.52 -13.38 -4.97
CA ARG A 136 -21.45 -14.10 -5.85
C ARG A 136 -22.82 -13.42 -5.94
N ARG A 137 -23.29 -12.82 -4.85
CA ARG A 137 -24.55 -12.08 -4.85
C ARG A 137 -24.44 -10.83 -5.73
N TRP A 138 -23.33 -10.10 -5.62
CA TRP A 138 -23.03 -8.95 -6.48
C TRP A 138 -22.94 -9.35 -7.96
N GLN A 139 -22.25 -10.45 -8.26
CA GLN A 139 -22.18 -10.97 -9.62
C GLN A 139 -23.58 -11.28 -10.21
N ALA A 140 -24.43 -11.96 -9.44
CA ALA A 140 -25.79 -12.30 -9.88
C ALA A 140 -26.66 -11.06 -10.14
N MET A 141 -26.46 -9.98 -9.38
CA MET A 141 -27.19 -8.72 -9.56
C MET A 141 -26.77 -8.01 -10.86
N ILE A 142 -25.47 -7.95 -11.14
CA ILE A 142 -24.94 -7.37 -12.38
C ILE A 142 -25.44 -8.17 -13.60
N GLU A 143 -25.40 -9.50 -13.53
CA GLU A 143 -25.89 -10.38 -14.61
C GLU A 143 -27.41 -10.27 -14.87
N ALA A 144 -28.19 -9.86 -13.86
CA ALA A 144 -29.62 -9.62 -13.99
C ALA A 144 -29.91 -8.25 -14.64
N ASP A 145 -29.15 -7.22 -14.27
CA ASP A 145 -29.24 -5.88 -14.88
C ASP A 145 -28.86 -5.92 -16.37
N GLU A 146 -27.77 -6.63 -16.70
CA GLU A 146 -27.31 -6.83 -18.09
C GLU A 146 -28.27 -7.67 -18.95
N ARG A 147 -29.10 -8.52 -18.34
CA ARG A 147 -30.18 -9.22 -19.05
C ARG A 147 -31.32 -8.27 -19.37
N THR A 148 -31.72 -7.47 -18.39
CA THR A 148 -32.83 -6.51 -18.53
C THR A 148 -32.54 -5.45 -19.59
N LYS A 149 -31.31 -4.93 -19.67
CA LYS A 149 -30.91 -3.96 -20.71
C LYS A 149 -30.96 -4.55 -22.12
N ARG A 150 -30.48 -5.79 -22.29
CA ARG A 150 -30.53 -6.50 -23.58
C ARG A 150 -31.94 -6.77 -24.09
N ASP A 151 -32.88 -7.03 -23.17
CA ASP A 151 -34.29 -7.28 -23.52
C ASP A 151 -35.07 -6.00 -23.84
N HIS A 152 -34.54 -4.81 -23.49
CA HIS A 152 -35.16 -3.50 -23.77
C HIS A 152 -34.61 -2.80 -25.02
N GLU A 153 -33.44 -3.23 -25.53
CA GLU A 153 -32.79 -2.66 -26.73
C GLU A 153 -33.02 -3.49 -28.00
N GLY A 154 -33.73 -4.62 -27.92
CA GLY A 154 -34.15 -5.47 -29.05
C GLY A 154 -35.62 -5.31 -29.40
#